data_AF-A0A3M1F8T9-F1
#
_entry.id   AF-A0A3M1F8T9-F1
#
_cell.length_a   1.000
_cell.length_b   1.000
_cell.length_c   1.000
_cell.angle_alpha   90.00
_cell.angle_beta   90.00
_cell.angle_gamma   90.00
#
_symmetry.space_group_name_H-M   'P 1'
#
loop_
_entity.id
_entity.type
_entity.pdbx_description
1 polymer ?
#
loop_
_entity_poly.entity_id
_entity_poly.type
_entity_poly.pdbx_seq_one_letter_code
_entity_poly.pdbx_strand_id
1 'polypeptide(L)'
;MKTQNKEHDTKTQQGKVPQDATPQPMVLKGELCPVCHKKTLTLMETPYEIPFFGTCSLFSMDCEHCKYHKADVEFSEKHPPAKFTLEVSNEEDLKARVIKSASATIKIPHLITIESTEFSNGYVTNVEGVLNRIRHQIAFARDDSDDPAVKKKAKQHLKKIDRVLWGKEKLKLILEDPSGNSAIISPRAQKTVLKKKS
;
A
#
# COMPACT_ATOMS: atom_id res chain seq x y z
N MET A 1 -0.77 2.76 72.04
CA MET A 1 -0.34 1.56 71.29
C MET A 1 -1.32 1.33 70.15
N LYS A 2 -0.83 1.50 68.92
CA LYS A 2 -1.24 0.91 67.64
C LYS A 2 -2.71 1.07 67.17
N THR A 3 -2.94 2.17 66.47
CA THR A 3 -3.78 2.26 65.28
C THR A 3 -3.37 1.20 64.24
N GLN A 4 -4.32 0.49 63.64
CA GLN A 4 -4.11 -0.30 62.42
C GLN A 4 -5.20 0.00 61.41
N ASN A 5 -4.80 0.74 60.37
CA ASN A 5 -5.41 0.77 59.05
C ASN A 5 -5.49 -0.66 58.50
N LYS A 6 -6.60 -1.01 57.85
CA LYS A 6 -6.64 -2.09 56.86
C LYS A 6 -7.15 -1.52 55.55
N GLU A 7 -6.27 -1.59 54.57
CA GLU A 7 -6.35 -1.02 53.24
C GLU A 7 -7.41 -1.73 52.37
N HIS A 8 -7.96 -0.94 51.46
CA HIS A 8 -8.90 -1.35 50.41
C HIS A 8 -8.20 -2.23 49.37
N ASP A 9 -8.55 -3.52 49.33
CA ASP A 9 -8.19 -4.42 48.24
C ASP A 9 -9.14 -4.24 47.05
N THR A 10 -8.85 -3.24 46.21
CA THR A 10 -9.49 -3.08 44.89
C THR A 10 -8.83 -4.03 43.91
N LYS A 11 -9.30 -5.28 43.84
CA LYS A 11 -8.88 -6.23 42.80
C LYS A 11 -9.51 -5.83 41.46
N THR A 12 -8.78 -5.04 40.69
CA THR A 12 -9.01 -4.80 39.26
C THR A 12 -8.96 -6.13 38.53
N GLN A 13 -10.14 -6.68 38.19
CA GLN A 13 -10.25 -7.83 37.31
C GLN A 13 -9.81 -7.39 35.91
N GLN A 14 -8.58 -7.75 35.53
CA GLN A 14 -8.11 -7.67 34.16
C GLN A 14 -8.93 -8.68 33.33
N GLY A 15 -9.96 -8.16 32.65
CA GLY A 15 -10.71 -8.91 31.67
C GLY A 15 -9.77 -9.42 30.57
N LYS A 16 -9.74 -10.74 30.39
CA LYS A 16 -9.04 -11.40 29.28
C LYS A 16 -9.60 -10.85 27.96
N VAL A 17 -8.74 -10.26 27.13
CA VAL A 17 -9.09 -9.88 25.76
C VAL A 17 -9.33 -11.16 24.96
N PRO A 18 -10.50 -11.34 24.32
CA PRO A 18 -10.78 -12.51 23.48
C PRO A 18 -9.82 -12.58 22.30
N GLN A 19 -9.30 -13.77 22.01
CA GLN A 19 -8.28 -14.01 20.97
C GLN A 19 -8.81 -13.98 19.52
N ASP A 20 -10.10 -13.69 19.31
CA ASP A 20 -10.77 -13.69 18.00
C ASP A 20 -11.44 -12.34 17.65
N ALA A 21 -11.01 -11.24 18.27
CA ALA A 21 -11.53 -9.92 17.91
C ALA A 21 -10.88 -9.44 16.60
N THR A 22 -11.58 -9.57 15.47
CA THR A 22 -11.24 -8.82 14.25
C THR A 22 -11.06 -7.36 14.64
N PRO A 23 -9.93 -6.71 14.31
CA PRO A 23 -9.72 -5.32 14.65
C PRO A 23 -10.84 -4.46 14.06
N GLN A 24 -11.62 -3.82 14.93
CA GLN A 24 -12.74 -3.01 14.49
C GLN A 24 -12.20 -1.71 13.86
N PRO A 25 -12.67 -1.32 12.67
CA PRO A 25 -12.26 -0.07 12.07
C PRO A 25 -12.76 1.10 12.90
N MET A 26 -11.90 2.08 13.19
CA MET A 26 -12.31 3.38 13.72
C MET A 26 -12.89 4.20 12.57
N VAL A 27 -14.10 4.74 12.75
CA VAL A 27 -14.80 5.52 11.73
C VAL A 27 -15.27 6.84 12.32
N LEU A 28 -14.83 7.95 11.75
CA LEU A 28 -15.28 9.31 12.08
C LEU A 28 -16.06 9.87 10.89
N LYS A 29 -17.34 10.19 11.08
CA LYS A 29 -18.22 10.72 10.02
C LYS A 29 -18.53 12.20 10.25
N GLY A 30 -18.82 12.91 9.16
CA GLY A 30 -19.26 14.30 9.22
C GLY A 30 -18.11 15.31 9.33
N GLU A 31 -16.90 14.90 8.96
CA GLU A 31 -15.72 15.75 8.95
C GLU A 31 -15.73 16.70 7.75
N LEU A 32 -14.98 17.79 7.87
CA LEU A 32 -14.86 18.80 6.81
C LEU A 32 -14.03 18.24 5.64
N CYS A 33 -14.63 18.16 4.45
CA CYS A 33 -13.91 17.73 3.26
C CYS A 33 -12.88 18.79 2.83
N PRO A 34 -11.60 18.43 2.58
CA PRO A 34 -10.56 19.37 2.16
C PRO A 34 -10.77 19.91 0.73
N VAL A 35 -11.64 19.26 -0.06
CA VAL A 35 -11.90 19.63 -1.47
C VAL A 35 -13.16 20.47 -1.63
N CYS A 36 -14.29 20.05 -1.04
CA CYS A 36 -15.56 20.77 -1.20
C CYS A 36 -16.00 21.56 0.03
N HIS A 37 -15.25 21.48 1.13
CA HIS A 37 -15.53 22.16 2.39
C HIS A 37 -16.92 21.86 2.99
N LYS A 38 -17.54 20.73 2.63
CA LYS A 38 -18.77 20.23 3.26
C LYS A 38 -18.45 19.18 4.32
N LYS A 39 -19.27 19.13 5.38
CA LYS A 39 -19.19 18.16 6.47
C LYS A 39 -19.73 16.78 6.07
N THR A 40 -19.16 16.22 5.01
CA THR A 40 -19.57 14.95 4.40
C THR A 40 -18.40 13.99 4.22
N LEU A 41 -17.27 14.28 4.87
CA LEU A 41 -16.10 13.42 4.84
C LEU A 41 -16.24 12.34 5.93
N THR A 42 -15.92 11.11 5.57
CA THR A 42 -15.71 10.00 6.49
C THR A 42 -14.22 9.69 6.53
N LEU A 43 -13.65 9.68 7.73
CA LEU A 43 -12.30 9.19 7.99
C LEU A 43 -12.41 7.77 8.54
N MET A 44 -11.62 6.86 8.01
CA MET A 44 -11.56 5.47 8.47
C MET A 44 -10.11 5.09 8.76
N GLU A 45 -9.89 4.45 9.91
CA GLU A 45 -8.64 3.77 10.25
C GLU A 45 -8.96 2.30 10.53
N THR A 46 -8.32 1.39 9.78
CA THR A 46 -8.51 -0.05 9.95
C THR A 46 -7.17 -0.70 10.27
N PRO A 47 -6.97 -1.24 11.49
CA PRO A 47 -5.81 -2.06 11.77
C PRO A 47 -5.83 -3.30 10.88
N TYR A 48 -4.68 -3.63 10.29
CA TYR A 48 -4.55 -4.69 9.32
C TYR A 48 -3.25 -5.46 9.57
N GLU A 49 -3.37 -6.78 9.72
CA GLU A 49 -2.22 -7.67 9.82
C GLU A 49 -1.86 -8.21 8.43
N ILE A 50 -0.64 -7.96 8.00
CA ILE A 50 -0.09 -8.49 6.75
C ILE A 50 0.67 -9.77 7.10
N PRO A 51 0.23 -10.95 6.61
CA PRO A 51 0.91 -12.20 6.88
C PRO A 51 2.40 -12.12 6.53
N PHE A 52 3.25 -12.54 7.47
CA PHE A 52 4.72 -12.58 7.35
C PHE A 52 5.42 -11.22 7.21
N PHE A 53 4.69 -10.10 7.33
CA PHE A 53 5.27 -8.75 7.22
C PHE A 53 5.09 -7.93 8.50
N GLY A 54 3.94 -8.05 9.18
CA GLY A 54 3.64 -7.34 10.43
C GLY A 54 2.32 -6.57 10.37
N THR A 55 2.09 -5.71 11.35
CA THR A 55 0.85 -4.92 11.48
C THR A 55 0.98 -3.53 10.88
N CYS A 56 -0.08 -3.05 10.23
CA CYS A 56 -0.20 -1.69 9.69
C CYS A 56 -1.60 -1.12 9.95
N SER A 57 -1.75 0.20 9.87
CA SER A 57 -3.05 0.88 9.84
C SER A 57 -3.36 1.33 8.42
N LEU A 58 -4.54 0.96 7.91
CA LEU A 58 -5.08 1.46 6.64
C LEU A 58 -5.92 2.70 6.93
N PHE A 59 -5.54 3.83 6.36
CA PHE A 59 -6.29 5.08 6.46
C PHE A 59 -7.06 5.35 5.18
N SER A 60 -8.31 5.77 5.28
CA SER A 60 -9.05 6.34 4.15
C SER A 60 -9.84 7.59 4.51
N MET A 61 -10.04 8.44 3.52
CA MET A 61 -10.85 9.64 3.55
C MET A 61 -11.82 9.56 2.38
N ASP A 62 -13.12 9.50 2.66
CA ASP A 62 -14.17 9.28 1.67
C ASP A 62 -15.23 10.38 1.79
N CYS A 63 -15.43 11.18 0.74
CA CYS A 63 -16.43 12.25 0.72
C CYS A 63 -17.67 11.85 -0.08
N GLU A 64 -18.81 11.76 0.57
CA GLU A 64 -20.07 11.37 -0.09
C GLU A 64 -20.56 12.40 -1.11
N HIS A 65 -20.22 13.68 -0.90
CA HIS A 65 -20.64 14.79 -1.74
C HIS A 65 -19.83 14.93 -3.03
N CYS A 66 -18.51 15.18 -2.95
CA CYS A 66 -17.67 15.43 -4.13
C CYS A 66 -16.89 14.21 -4.63
N LYS A 67 -17.08 13.04 -4.01
CA LYS A 67 -16.39 11.79 -4.34
C LYS A 67 -14.87 11.84 -4.18
N TYR A 68 -14.36 12.80 -3.40
CA TYR A 68 -12.97 12.79 -2.96
C TYR A 68 -12.69 11.49 -2.21
N HIS A 69 -11.64 10.79 -2.64
CA HIS A 69 -11.12 9.60 -2.00
C HIS A 69 -9.60 9.73 -1.87
N LYS A 70 -9.08 9.48 -0.66
CA LYS A 70 -7.64 9.31 -0.43
C LYS A 70 -7.46 8.15 0.54
N ALA A 71 -6.47 7.29 0.27
CA ALA A 71 -6.09 6.22 1.17
C ALA A 71 -4.58 6.15 1.30
N ASP A 72 -4.11 5.71 2.47
CA ASP A 72 -2.71 5.54 2.79
C ASP A 72 -2.51 4.36 3.77
N VAL A 73 -1.28 3.93 3.93
CA VAL A 73 -0.90 2.83 4.84
C VAL A 73 0.24 3.29 5.72
N GLU A 74 0.03 3.20 7.03
CA GLU A 74 1.06 3.49 8.03
C GLU A 74 1.52 2.20 8.70
N PHE A 75 2.84 2.08 8.88
CA PHE A 75 3.46 0.90 9.46
C PHE A 75 3.97 1.25 10.85
N SER A 76 3.61 0.44 11.84
CA SER A 76 4.05 0.62 13.22
C SER A 76 5.49 0.12 13.44
N GLU A 77 5.93 -0.80 12.60
CA GLU A 77 7.26 -1.41 12.69
C GLU A 77 8.29 -0.71 11.81
N LYS A 78 9.57 -0.80 12.19
CA LYS A 78 10.69 -0.36 11.38
C LYS A 78 11.37 -1.57 10.75
N HIS A 79 11.56 -1.52 9.44
CA HIS A 79 12.28 -2.55 8.70
C HIS A 79 13.56 -1.98 8.07
N PRO A 80 14.58 -2.82 7.78
CA PRO A 80 15.74 -2.37 7.03
C PRO A 80 15.35 -2.03 5.58
N PRO A 81 16.05 -1.07 4.94
CA PRO A 81 15.87 -0.76 3.52
C PRO A 81 15.93 -2.04 2.67
N ALA A 82 14.94 -2.24 1.80
CA ALA A 82 14.78 -3.51 1.09
C ALA A 82 14.42 -3.31 -0.38
N LYS A 83 14.96 -4.21 -1.20
CA LYS A 83 14.63 -4.35 -2.61
C LYS A 83 14.06 -5.73 -2.85
N PHE A 84 12.86 -5.76 -3.41
CA PHE A 84 12.19 -6.97 -3.87
C PHE A 84 12.23 -7.02 -5.39
N THR A 85 12.50 -8.21 -5.92
CA THR A 85 12.48 -8.47 -7.36
C THR A 85 11.66 -9.73 -7.62
N LEU A 86 10.63 -9.62 -8.46
CA LEU A 86 9.78 -10.73 -8.88
C LEU A 86 9.73 -10.78 -10.40
N GLU A 87 9.95 -11.96 -10.98
CA GLU A 87 9.64 -12.23 -12.38
C GLU A 87 8.21 -12.75 -12.46
N VAL A 88 7.30 -11.90 -12.96
CA VAL A 88 5.90 -12.22 -13.21
C VAL A 88 5.82 -13.04 -14.48
N SER A 89 5.37 -14.28 -14.34
CA SER A 89 5.40 -15.28 -15.41
C SER A 89 4.17 -16.18 -15.46
N ASN A 90 3.36 -16.21 -14.40
CA ASN A 90 2.14 -16.99 -14.31
C ASN A 90 1.07 -16.25 -13.51
N GLU A 91 -0.13 -16.83 -13.42
CA GLU A 91 -1.27 -16.25 -12.70
C GLU A 91 -1.05 -16.17 -11.18
N GLU A 92 -0.30 -17.10 -10.60
CA GLU A 92 0.04 -17.07 -9.17
C GLU A 92 0.90 -15.85 -8.83
N ASP A 93 1.84 -15.51 -9.70
CA ASP A 93 2.66 -14.30 -9.55
C ASP A 93 1.79 -13.03 -9.59
N LEU A 94 0.72 -13.00 -10.41
CA LEU A 94 -0.22 -11.88 -10.47
C LEU A 94 -1.02 -11.72 -9.17
N LYS A 95 -1.31 -12.84 -8.50
CA LYS A 95 -2.04 -12.88 -7.22
C LYS A 95 -1.16 -12.55 -6.02
N ALA A 96 0.17 -12.59 -6.16
CA ALA A 96 1.09 -12.29 -5.07
C ALA A 96 0.79 -10.92 -4.44
N ARG A 97 0.72 -10.88 -3.10
CA ARG A 97 0.41 -9.65 -2.36
C ARG A 97 1.58 -8.67 -2.50
N VAL A 98 1.26 -7.41 -2.73
CA VAL A 98 2.23 -6.31 -2.79
C VAL A 98 1.84 -5.27 -1.76
N ILE A 99 2.81 -4.91 -0.93
CA ILE A 99 2.75 -3.84 0.04
C ILE A 99 3.70 -2.78 -0.46
N LYS A 100 3.18 -1.60 -0.79
CA LYS A 100 3.97 -0.44 -1.21
C LYS A 100 3.82 0.63 -0.13
N SER A 101 4.93 1.13 0.42
CA SER A 101 4.94 2.33 1.26
C SER A 101 4.96 3.62 0.42
N ALA A 102 4.67 4.77 1.03
CA ALA A 102 4.78 6.07 0.38
C ALA A 102 6.16 6.31 -0.27
N SER A 103 7.24 5.84 0.38
CA SER A 103 8.64 6.06 -0.05
C SER A 103 9.18 5.03 -1.06
N ALA A 104 8.38 4.05 -1.45
CA ALA A 104 8.82 2.98 -2.33
C ALA A 104 8.77 3.38 -3.82
N THR A 105 9.80 2.97 -4.54
CA THR A 105 9.95 3.11 -5.99
C THR A 105 9.63 1.79 -6.68
N ILE A 106 8.76 1.84 -7.69
CA ILE A 106 8.43 0.68 -8.54
C ILE A 106 9.20 0.80 -9.85
N LYS A 107 9.89 -0.27 -10.26
CA LYS A 107 10.64 -0.35 -11.51
C LYS A 107 10.20 -1.56 -12.31
N ILE A 108 9.85 -1.31 -13.57
CA ILE A 108 9.66 -2.34 -14.59
C ILE A 108 10.68 -2.06 -15.69
N PRO A 109 11.79 -2.82 -15.75
CA PRO A 109 12.86 -2.57 -16.72
C PRO A 109 12.32 -2.47 -18.15
N HIS A 110 12.84 -1.50 -18.89
CA HIS A 110 12.45 -1.20 -20.28
C HIS A 110 10.98 -0.77 -20.48
N LEU A 111 10.25 -0.48 -19.41
CA LEU A 111 8.84 -0.09 -19.46
C LEU A 111 8.64 1.24 -18.73
N ILE A 112 8.82 1.27 -17.41
CA ILE A 112 8.56 2.45 -16.58
C ILE A 112 9.26 2.36 -15.22
N THR A 113 9.64 3.52 -14.68
CA THR A 113 10.04 3.70 -13.29
C THR A 113 9.09 4.70 -12.66
N ILE A 114 8.51 4.35 -11.51
CA ILE A 114 7.63 5.20 -10.71
C ILE A 114 8.37 5.46 -9.40
N GLU A 115 8.96 6.66 -9.31
CA GLU A 115 9.65 7.13 -8.13
C GLU A 115 8.64 7.64 -7.10
N SER A 116 9.01 7.55 -5.82
CA SER A 116 8.22 8.16 -4.75
C SER A 116 8.37 9.68 -4.78
N THR A 117 7.25 10.36 -4.59
CA THR A 117 7.14 11.81 -4.41
C THR A 117 6.44 12.11 -3.08
N GLU A 118 6.38 13.38 -2.67
CA GLU A 118 5.64 13.85 -1.51
C GLU A 118 4.12 13.54 -1.56
N PHE A 119 3.59 13.26 -2.76
CA PHE A 119 2.19 12.87 -2.97
C PHE A 119 2.00 11.36 -3.09
N SER A 120 3.06 10.57 -2.98
CA SER A 120 2.99 9.12 -3.08
C SER A 120 2.35 8.53 -1.83
N ASN A 121 1.26 7.80 -2.01
CA ASN A 121 0.64 7.04 -0.92
C ASN A 121 1.17 5.61 -0.88
N GLY A 122 1.11 5.01 0.30
CA GLY A 122 1.19 3.58 0.50
C GLY A 122 -0.14 2.89 0.17
N TYR A 123 -0.06 1.60 -0.17
CA TYR A 123 -1.23 0.76 -0.38
C TYR A 123 -0.88 -0.72 -0.29
N VAL A 124 -1.88 -1.53 0.07
CA VAL A 124 -1.80 -3.00 0.05
C VAL A 124 -2.66 -3.54 -1.10
N THR A 125 -2.04 -4.26 -2.02
CA THR A 125 -2.68 -4.78 -3.24
C THR A 125 -2.06 -6.12 -3.65
N ASN A 126 -2.23 -6.55 -4.90
CA ASN A 126 -1.49 -7.65 -5.52
C ASN A 126 -0.74 -7.16 -6.77
N VAL A 127 0.08 -8.01 -7.37
CA VAL A 127 0.86 -7.66 -8.57
C VAL A 127 -0.06 -7.20 -9.71
N GLU A 128 -1.19 -7.86 -9.91
CA GLU A 128 -2.21 -7.44 -10.89
C GLU A 128 -2.69 -6.00 -10.64
N GLY A 129 -3.02 -5.66 -9.39
CA GLY A 129 -3.44 -4.33 -8.98
C GLY A 129 -2.37 -3.27 -9.19
N VAL A 130 -1.09 -3.61 -8.98
CA VAL A 130 0.04 -2.74 -9.33
C VAL A 130 0.08 -2.50 -10.84
N LEU A 131 0.02 -3.55 -11.64
CA LEU A 131 0.04 -3.44 -13.11
C LEU A 131 -1.14 -2.63 -13.65
N ASN A 132 -2.33 -2.80 -13.09
CA ASN A 132 -3.52 -2.02 -13.46
C ASN A 132 -3.38 -0.53 -13.10
N ARG A 133 -2.79 -0.20 -11.94
CA ARG A 133 -2.49 1.20 -11.58
C ARG A 133 -1.50 1.83 -12.57
N ILE A 134 -0.45 1.11 -12.93
CA ILE A 134 0.54 1.56 -13.93
C ILE A 134 -0.13 1.75 -15.30
N ARG A 135 -0.96 0.79 -15.71
CA ARG A 135 -1.74 0.86 -16.95
C ARG A 135 -2.59 2.12 -17.02
N HIS A 136 -3.28 2.47 -15.92
CA HIS A 136 -4.10 3.68 -15.86
C HIS A 136 -3.26 4.96 -15.98
N GLN A 137 -2.10 5.03 -15.32
CA GLN A 137 -1.19 6.18 -15.43
C GLN A 137 -0.65 6.37 -16.85
N ILE A 138 -0.25 5.26 -17.50
CA ILE A 138 0.23 5.31 -18.89
C ILE A 138 -0.90 5.69 -19.86
N ALA A 139 -2.12 5.20 -19.64
CA ALA A 139 -3.28 5.57 -20.43
C ALA A 139 -3.62 7.07 -20.28
N PHE A 140 -3.59 7.59 -19.05
CA PHE A 140 -3.78 9.01 -18.79
C PHE A 140 -2.72 9.86 -19.50
N ALA A 141 -1.43 9.53 -19.36
CA ALA A 141 -0.35 10.27 -20.03
C ALA A 141 -0.43 10.23 -21.57
N ARG A 142 -1.00 9.16 -22.14
CA ARG A 142 -1.28 9.07 -23.59
C ARG A 142 -2.36 10.06 -24.01
N ASP A 143 -3.41 10.19 -23.22
CA ASP A 143 -4.60 10.97 -23.54
C ASP A 143 -4.39 12.46 -23.26
N ASP A 144 -3.53 12.79 -22.30
CA ASP A 144 -3.15 14.17 -21.93
C ASP A 144 -2.07 14.78 -22.84
N SER A 145 -1.27 13.95 -23.52
CA SER A 145 -0.23 14.43 -24.44
C SER A 145 -0.79 14.62 -25.85
N ASP A 146 -0.26 15.58 -26.62
CA ASP A 146 -0.51 15.69 -28.06
C ASP A 146 0.63 15.15 -28.93
N ASP A 147 1.77 14.81 -28.32
CA ASP A 147 2.94 14.28 -29.04
C ASP A 147 2.68 12.86 -29.58
N PRO A 148 2.72 12.65 -30.91
CA PRO A 148 2.56 11.33 -31.51
C PRO A 148 3.57 10.28 -31.01
N ALA A 149 4.80 10.68 -30.66
CA ALA A 149 5.82 9.78 -30.15
C ALA A 149 5.47 9.25 -28.76
N VAL A 150 4.99 10.13 -27.87
CA VAL A 150 4.48 9.75 -26.54
C VAL A 150 3.29 8.82 -26.68
N LYS A 151 2.31 9.16 -27.53
CA LYS A 151 1.13 8.32 -27.79
C LYS A 151 1.52 6.92 -28.29
N LYS A 152 2.48 6.85 -29.21
CA LYS A 152 2.97 5.58 -29.77
C LYS A 152 3.66 4.73 -28.70
N LYS A 153 4.55 5.30 -27.89
CA LYS A 153 5.25 4.59 -26.82
C LYS A 153 4.29 4.11 -25.73
N ALA A 154 3.35 4.94 -25.32
CA ALA A 154 2.32 4.57 -24.36
C ALA A 154 1.47 3.39 -24.86
N LYS A 155 1.03 3.41 -26.12
CA LYS A 155 0.31 2.28 -26.74
C LYS A 155 1.12 0.97 -26.72
N GLN A 156 2.42 1.03 -26.99
CA GLN A 156 3.31 -0.14 -26.92
C GLN A 156 3.40 -0.68 -25.49
N HIS A 157 3.56 0.21 -24.51
CA HIS A 157 3.64 -0.16 -23.11
C HIS A 157 2.33 -0.77 -22.59
N LEU A 158 1.19 -0.18 -22.91
CA LEU A 158 -0.14 -0.72 -22.57
C LEU A 158 -0.33 -2.13 -23.12
N LYS A 159 0.01 -2.33 -24.41
CA LYS A 159 -0.07 -3.66 -25.04
C LYS A 159 0.81 -4.70 -24.34
N LYS A 160 1.99 -4.30 -23.86
CA LYS A 160 2.88 -5.19 -23.10
C LYS A 160 2.28 -5.54 -21.74
N ILE A 161 1.74 -4.57 -21.00
CA ILE A 161 1.06 -4.81 -19.72
C ILE A 161 -0.15 -5.75 -19.91
N ASP A 162 -0.99 -5.51 -20.92
CA ASP A 162 -2.16 -6.35 -21.19
C ASP A 162 -1.76 -7.81 -21.51
N ARG A 163 -0.66 -8.01 -22.25
CA ARG A 163 -0.12 -9.36 -22.52
C ARG A 163 0.36 -10.07 -21.26
N VAL A 164 0.98 -9.34 -20.33
CA VAL A 164 1.43 -9.89 -19.04
C VAL A 164 0.22 -10.26 -18.18
N LEU A 165 -0.80 -9.40 -18.13
CA LEU A 165 -2.06 -9.67 -17.41
C LEU A 165 -2.79 -10.91 -17.97
N TRP A 166 -2.67 -11.18 -19.28
CA TRP A 166 -3.20 -12.39 -19.91
C TRP A 166 -2.25 -13.60 -19.84
N GLY A 167 -1.12 -13.50 -19.13
CA GLY A 167 -0.14 -14.60 -19.01
C GLY A 167 0.60 -14.95 -20.31
N LYS A 168 0.57 -14.07 -21.32
CA LYS A 168 1.21 -14.29 -22.63
C LYS A 168 2.65 -13.78 -22.71
N GLU A 169 3.08 -12.96 -21.76
CA GLU A 169 4.42 -12.38 -21.72
C GLU A 169 4.90 -12.27 -20.27
N LYS A 170 6.21 -12.35 -20.07
CA LYS A 170 6.83 -12.21 -18.75
C LYS A 170 7.28 -10.78 -18.49
N LEU A 171 7.32 -10.40 -17.23
CA LEU A 171 7.72 -9.06 -16.81
C LEU A 171 8.45 -9.10 -15.48
N LYS A 172 9.52 -8.31 -15.36
CA LYS A 172 10.25 -8.15 -14.11
C LYS A 172 9.70 -6.95 -13.35
N LEU A 173 9.18 -7.18 -12.15
CA LEU A 173 8.74 -6.17 -11.20
C LEU A 173 9.80 -6.01 -10.11
N ILE A 174 10.26 -4.78 -9.91
CA ILE A 174 11.22 -4.43 -8.87
C ILE A 174 10.58 -3.39 -7.97
N LEU A 175 10.64 -3.61 -6.66
CA LEU A 175 10.13 -2.71 -5.62
C LEU A 175 11.29 -2.36 -4.69
N GLU A 176 11.70 -1.10 -4.68
CA GLU A 176 12.80 -0.58 -3.87
C GLU A 176 12.25 0.38 -2.83
N ASP A 177 12.45 0.07 -1.56
CA ASP A 177 11.94 0.89 -0.46
C ASP A 177 13.07 1.26 0.53
N PRO A 178 13.46 2.54 0.59
CA PRO A 178 14.46 3.01 1.54
C PRO A 178 13.97 3.02 3.00
N SER A 179 12.65 3.04 3.25
CA SER A 179 12.07 2.91 4.59
C SER A 179 11.98 1.47 5.07
N GLY A 180 12.03 0.51 4.14
CA GLY A 180 11.87 -0.93 4.41
C GLY A 180 10.41 -1.40 4.53
N ASN A 181 9.43 -0.49 4.45
CA ASN A 181 8.01 -0.76 4.70
C ASN A 181 7.24 -1.24 3.45
N SER A 182 7.93 -1.92 2.54
CA SER A 182 7.34 -2.52 1.34
C SER A 182 7.77 -3.96 1.20
N ALA A 183 6.92 -4.77 0.59
CA ALA A 183 7.20 -6.17 0.31
C ALA A 183 6.40 -6.71 -0.87
N ILE A 184 6.93 -7.77 -1.47
CA ILE A 184 6.19 -8.66 -2.36
C ILE A 184 6.13 -10.01 -1.65
N ILE A 185 4.93 -10.43 -1.26
CA ILE A 185 4.70 -11.70 -0.56
C ILE A 185 4.57 -12.80 -1.60
N SER A 186 5.71 -13.37 -1.96
CA SER A 186 5.80 -14.52 -2.86
C SER A 186 7.08 -15.30 -2.56
N PRO A 187 7.04 -16.65 -2.58
CA PRO A 187 8.25 -17.47 -2.43
C PRO A 187 9.25 -17.26 -3.58
N ARG A 188 8.80 -16.72 -4.72
CA ARG A 188 9.63 -16.41 -5.89
C ARG A 188 10.21 -15.00 -5.86
N ALA A 189 9.80 -14.17 -4.91
CA ALA A 189 10.34 -12.83 -4.77
C ALA A 189 11.73 -12.87 -4.12
N GLN A 190 12.71 -12.29 -4.79
CA GLN A 190 14.07 -12.16 -4.27
C GLN A 190 14.17 -10.88 -3.45
N LYS A 191 14.42 -11.02 -2.14
CA LYS A 191 14.68 -9.90 -1.22
C LYS A 191 16.18 -9.65 -1.12
N THR A 192 16.58 -8.39 -1.27
CA THR A 192 17.95 -7.91 -1.06
C THR A 192 17.92 -6.67 -0.17
N VAL A 193 18.93 -6.49 0.69
CA VAL A 193 19.04 -5.28 1.52
C VAL A 193 19.58 -4.15 0.66
N LEU A 194 18.90 -2.99 0.67
CA LEU A 194 19.39 -1.79 0.01
C LEU A 194 20.51 -1.20 0.87
N LYS A 195 21.72 -1.11 0.31
CA LYS A 195 22.80 -0.35 0.96
C LYS A 195 22.38 1.12 0.98
N LYS A 196 22.37 1.76 2.16
CA LYS A 196 22.28 3.22 2.24
C LYS A 196 23.40 3.79 1.37
N LYS A 197 23.06 4.68 0.42
CA LYS A 197 24.08 5.53 -0.19
C LYS A 197 24.58 6.43 0.94
N SER A 198 25.82 6.18 1.38
CA SER A 198 26.56 7.10 2.25
C SER A 198 26.76 8.44 1.58
#